data_AF-E4YY83-F1
#
_entry.id   AF-E4YY83-F1
#
_cell.length_a   1.000
_cell.length_b   1.000
_cell.length_c   1.000
_cell.angle_alpha   90.00
_cell.angle_beta   90.00
_cell.angle_gamma   90.00
#
_symmetry.space_group_name_H-M   'P 1'
#
loop_
_entity.id
_entity.type
_entity.pdbx_description
1 polymer ?
#
loop_
_entity_poly.entity_id
_entity_poly.type
_entity_poly.pdbx_seq_one_letter_code
_entity_poly.pdbx_strand_id
1 'polypeptide(L)'
;MPCLINPTFLDDFENVKAWFGRVAALPEFAEVHKQFQHFAAEMMAAKAEEEKNKPQIMKLYGFIASPPSRAVEITCKLAKVEYEFISLNLMKGEHMDKEFQALNPRHCVPTVVDGDLVLWESRAIMQYIANQYAENSSLYPVEAKTRA
;
A
#
# COMPACT_ATOMS: atom_id res chain seq x y z
N MET A 1 15.25 8.09 4.70
CA MET A 1 16.21 9.01 5.35
C MET A 1 15.49 10.31 5.70
N PRO A 2 15.04 10.49 6.94
CA PRO A 2 14.27 11.67 7.36
C PRO A 2 15.11 12.95 7.49
N CYS A 3 16.44 12.83 7.62
CA CYS A 3 17.34 13.94 7.91
C CYS A 3 17.53 14.96 6.77
N LEU A 4 17.20 14.60 5.52
CA LEU A 4 17.37 15.48 4.35
C LEU A 4 16.07 16.15 3.90
N ILE A 5 14.93 15.75 4.48
CA ILE A 5 13.59 16.11 3.99
C ILE A 5 12.87 17.09 4.94
N ASN A 6 13.33 17.23 6.20
CA ASN A 6 12.75 18.16 7.16
C ASN A 6 13.81 19.09 7.79
N PRO A 7 13.78 20.41 7.50
CA PRO A 7 14.74 21.36 8.08
C PRO A 7 14.65 21.49 9.61
N THR A 8 13.55 21.02 10.24
CA THR A 8 13.37 21.08 11.70
C THR A 8 13.85 19.84 12.44
N PHE A 9 14.28 18.77 11.75
CA PHE A 9 14.72 17.52 12.42
C PHE A 9 15.93 17.73 13.35
N LEU A 10 16.78 18.71 13.03
CA LEU A 10 17.97 19.04 13.83
C LEU A 10 17.69 19.99 14.98
N ASP A 11 16.46 20.48 15.14
CA ASP A 11 16.11 21.41 16.23
C ASP A 11 16.15 20.74 17.60
N ASP A 12 15.90 19.43 17.66
CA ASP A 12 16.03 18.64 18.89
C ASP A 12 17.50 18.32 19.27
N PHE A 13 18.46 18.63 18.38
CA PHE A 13 19.87 18.23 18.52
C PHE A 13 20.82 19.42 18.34
N GLU A 14 20.84 20.33 19.32
CA GLU A 14 21.65 21.56 19.27
C GLU A 14 23.15 21.31 18.97
N ASN A 15 23.74 20.30 19.59
CA ASN A 15 25.15 19.95 19.37
C ASN A 15 25.43 19.50 17.93
N VAL A 16 24.50 18.73 17.34
CA VAL A 16 24.60 18.24 15.97
C VAL A 16 24.39 19.38 14.99
N LYS A 17 23.43 20.27 15.27
CA LYS A 17 23.17 21.48 14.48
C LYS A 17 24.39 22.42 14.45
N ALA A 18 25.00 22.66 15.61
CA ALA A 18 26.22 23.48 15.70
C ALA A 18 27.41 22.83 14.99
N TRP A 19 27.57 21.50 15.10
CA TRP A 19 28.58 20.76 14.36
C TRP A 19 28.36 20.82 12.84
N PHE A 20 27.13 20.61 12.39
CA PHE A 20 26.76 20.68 10.98
C PHE A 20 27.03 22.08 10.40
N GLY A 21 26.72 23.15 11.14
CA GLY A 21 27.05 24.52 10.73
C GLY A 21 28.54 24.75 10.51
N ARG A 22 29.41 24.15 11.35
CA ARG A 22 30.88 24.21 11.15
C ARG A 22 31.33 23.44 9.91
N VAL A 23 30.74 22.27 9.67
CA VAL A 23 31.05 21.42 8.51
C VAL A 23 30.58 22.09 7.22
N ALA A 24 29.41 22.72 7.24
CA ALA A 24 28.85 23.42 6.09
C ALA A 24 29.65 24.66 5.65
N ALA A 25 30.43 25.25 6.57
CA ALA A 25 31.28 26.40 6.30
C ALA A 25 32.63 26.03 5.65
N LEU A 26 32.95 24.74 5.49
CA LEU A 26 34.19 24.31 4.84
C LEU A 26 34.13 24.55 3.33
N PRO A 27 35.23 24.99 2.68
CA PRO A 27 35.24 25.30 1.25
C PRO A 27 34.96 24.09 0.37
N GLU A 28 35.33 22.90 0.83
CA GLU A 28 35.13 21.63 0.12
C GLU A 28 33.73 21.04 0.34
N PHE A 29 32.96 21.56 1.30
CA PHE A 29 31.66 21.01 1.66
C PHE A 29 30.67 21.07 0.50
N ALA A 30 30.67 22.16 -0.27
CA ALA A 30 29.73 22.33 -1.37
C ALA A 30 29.89 21.25 -2.45
N GLU A 31 31.13 20.87 -2.78
CA GLU A 31 31.42 19.86 -3.81
C GLU A 31 31.10 18.45 -3.29
N VAL A 32 31.52 18.13 -2.07
CA VAL A 32 31.19 16.83 -1.43
C VAL A 32 29.69 16.67 -1.23
N HIS A 33 28.99 17.74 -0.85
CA HIS A 33 27.54 17.72 -0.67
C HIS A 33 26.81 17.55 -2.00
N LYS A 34 27.30 18.13 -3.10
CA LYS A 34 26.75 17.93 -4.44
C LYS A 34 26.91 16.48 -4.91
N GLN A 35 28.06 15.86 -4.65
CA GLN A 35 28.27 14.43 -4.92
C GLN A 35 27.30 13.56 -4.11
N PHE A 36 27.13 13.88 -2.83
CA PHE A 36 26.19 13.19 -1.96
C PHE A 36 24.73 13.36 -2.42
N GLN A 37 24.35 14.57 -2.86
CA GLN A 37 23.01 14.83 -3.42
C GLN A 37 22.76 14.04 -4.70
N HIS A 38 23.75 13.97 -5.60
CA HIS A 38 23.65 13.17 -6.81
C HIS A 38 23.48 11.68 -6.49
N PHE A 39 24.33 11.13 -5.62
CA PHE A 39 24.22 9.76 -5.13
C PHE A 39 22.87 9.50 -4.45
N ALA A 40 22.39 10.43 -3.62
CA ALA A 40 21.09 10.31 -2.96
C ALA A 40 19.94 10.34 -3.98
N ALA A 41 20.02 11.16 -5.01
CA ALA A 41 19.03 11.21 -6.08
C ALA A 41 19.00 9.90 -6.88
N GLU A 42 20.17 9.34 -7.22
CA GLU A 42 20.28 8.02 -7.88
C GLU A 42 19.71 6.91 -7.01
N MET A 43 20.03 6.89 -5.71
CA MET A 43 19.48 5.92 -4.76
C MET A 43 17.95 6.04 -4.62
N MET A 44 17.41 7.25 -4.60
CA MET A 44 15.96 7.47 -4.54
C MET A 44 15.28 7.04 -5.85
N ALA A 45 15.90 7.32 -7.00
CA ALA A 45 15.40 6.87 -8.31
C ALA A 45 15.42 5.34 -8.42
N ALA A 46 16.51 4.69 -8.00
CA ALA A 46 16.63 3.24 -7.97
C ALA A 46 15.60 2.60 -7.04
N LYS A 47 15.37 3.17 -5.85
CA LYS A 47 14.34 2.69 -4.92
C LYS A 47 12.92 2.88 -5.48
N ALA A 48 12.64 4.00 -6.14
CA ALA A 48 11.36 4.22 -6.81
C ALA A 48 11.14 3.26 -7.98
N GLU A 49 12.20 2.90 -8.70
CA GLU A 49 12.16 1.90 -9.78
C GLU A 49 11.99 0.47 -9.23
N GLU A 50 12.63 0.15 -8.11
CA GLU A 50 12.41 -1.10 -7.37
C GLU A 50 10.96 -1.21 -6.85
N GLU A 51 10.40 -0.13 -6.28
CA GLU A 51 8.99 -0.11 -5.86
C GLU A 51 8.03 -0.26 -7.05
N LYS A 52 8.35 0.32 -8.22
CA LYS A 52 7.58 0.11 -9.45
C LYS A 52 7.65 -1.31 -9.97
N ASN A 53 8.78 -1.99 -9.80
CA ASN A 53 8.99 -3.36 -10.31
C ASN A 53 8.61 -4.46 -9.30
N LYS A 54 8.10 -4.10 -8.13
CA LYS A 54 7.59 -5.07 -7.16
C LYS A 54 6.33 -5.74 -7.75
N PRO A 55 6.24 -7.08 -7.77
CA PRO A 55 5.03 -7.76 -8.21
C PRO A 55 3.86 -7.31 -7.33
N GLN A 56 2.85 -6.72 -7.96
CA GLN A 56 1.67 -6.22 -7.27
C GLN A 56 0.78 -7.41 -6.95
N ILE A 57 0.91 -7.93 -5.73
CA ILE A 57 0.02 -8.95 -5.20
C ILE A 57 -1.27 -8.26 -4.75
N MET A 58 -2.41 -8.89 -5.02
CA MET A 58 -3.72 -8.38 -4.60
C MET A 58 -3.77 -8.20 -3.08
N LYS A 59 -4.14 -7.00 -2.62
CA LYS A 59 -4.28 -6.68 -1.20
C LYS A 59 -5.75 -6.73 -0.81
N LEU A 60 -6.07 -7.51 0.22
CA LEU A 60 -7.41 -7.61 0.81
C LEU A 60 -7.41 -6.94 2.18
N TYR A 61 -8.00 -5.76 2.25
CA TYR A 61 -8.27 -5.05 3.50
C TYR A 61 -9.54 -5.61 4.13
N GLY A 62 -9.41 -6.18 5.32
CA GLY A 62 -10.52 -6.89 5.95
C GLY A 62 -10.38 -7.02 7.46
N PHE A 63 -11.41 -7.56 8.09
CA PHE A 63 -11.38 -7.92 9.50
C PHE A 63 -11.94 -9.33 9.68
N ILE A 64 -11.23 -10.19 10.41
CA ILE A 64 -11.59 -11.61 10.55
C ILE A 64 -12.98 -11.79 11.16
N ALA A 65 -13.40 -10.92 12.08
CA ALA A 65 -14.74 -11.03 12.67
C ALA A 65 -15.85 -10.62 11.69
N SER A 66 -15.53 -9.86 10.63
CA SER A 66 -16.50 -9.39 9.63
C SER A 66 -16.94 -10.53 8.71
N PRO A 67 -18.23 -10.91 8.69
CA PRO A 67 -18.75 -11.92 7.77
C PRO A 67 -18.45 -11.65 6.29
N PRO A 68 -18.64 -10.42 5.74
CA PRO A 68 -18.37 -10.17 4.33
C PRO A 68 -16.88 -10.26 3.97
N SER A 69 -15.98 -9.93 4.90
CA SER A 69 -14.53 -10.11 4.68
C SER A 69 -14.16 -11.58 4.58
N ARG A 70 -14.72 -12.43 5.47
CA ARG A 70 -14.52 -13.88 5.40
C ARG A 70 -15.07 -14.50 4.13
N ALA A 71 -16.22 -14.03 3.64
CA ALA A 71 -16.78 -14.50 2.38
C ALA A 71 -15.80 -14.29 1.22
N VAL A 72 -15.22 -13.09 1.11
CA VAL A 72 -14.19 -12.77 0.10
C VAL A 72 -12.94 -13.62 0.29
N GLU A 73 -12.46 -13.78 1.53
CA GLU A 73 -11.28 -14.61 1.84
C GLU A 73 -11.48 -16.07 1.39
N ILE A 74 -12.66 -16.64 1.63
CA ILE A 74 -13.02 -17.98 1.17
C ILE A 74 -13.04 -18.03 -0.36
N THR A 75 -13.61 -17.02 -1.03
CA THR A 75 -13.58 -16.93 -2.49
C THR A 75 -12.15 -16.89 -3.03
N CYS A 76 -11.24 -16.11 -2.44
CA CYS A 76 -9.83 -16.09 -2.83
C CYS A 76 -9.19 -17.48 -2.72
N LYS A 77 -9.44 -18.19 -1.61
CA LYS A 77 -8.91 -19.54 -1.37
C LYS A 77 -9.47 -20.55 -2.38
N LEU A 78 -10.76 -20.48 -2.70
CA LEU A 78 -11.40 -21.34 -3.70
C LEU A 78 -10.89 -21.05 -5.12
N ALA A 79 -10.65 -19.78 -5.44
CA ALA A 79 -10.05 -19.34 -6.69
C ALA A 79 -8.52 -19.57 -6.76
N LYS A 80 -7.89 -20.01 -5.66
CA LYS A 80 -6.44 -20.23 -5.54
C LYS A 80 -5.61 -18.99 -5.90
N VAL A 81 -6.12 -17.81 -5.55
CA VAL A 81 -5.43 -16.54 -5.76
C VAL A 81 -4.47 -16.29 -4.61
N GLU A 82 -3.26 -15.84 -4.92
CA GLU A 82 -2.35 -15.30 -3.90
C GLU A 82 -2.76 -13.87 -3.56
N TYR A 83 -2.95 -13.61 -2.27
CA TYR A 83 -3.34 -12.29 -1.77
C TYR A 83 -2.66 -11.97 -0.44
N GLU A 84 -2.42 -10.69 -0.21
CA GLU A 84 -1.97 -10.16 1.08
C GLU A 84 -3.19 -9.73 1.90
N PHE A 85 -3.41 -10.35 3.07
CA PHE A 85 -4.49 -9.96 3.97
C PHE A 85 -4.04 -8.86 4.93
N ILE A 86 -4.58 -7.66 4.75
CA ILE A 86 -4.33 -6.52 5.62
C ILE A 86 -5.47 -6.44 6.64
N SER A 87 -5.18 -6.87 7.88
CA SER A 87 -6.15 -6.86 8.96
C SER A 87 -6.34 -5.44 9.49
N LEU A 88 -7.56 -4.91 9.37
CA LEU A 88 -7.98 -3.64 9.97
C LEU A 88 -8.75 -3.88 11.26
N ASN A 89 -8.36 -3.20 12.33
CA ASN A 89 -9.05 -3.22 13.60
C ASN A 89 -10.22 -2.23 13.59
N LEU A 90 -11.41 -2.75 13.35
CA LEU A 90 -12.64 -1.94 13.35
C LEU A 90 -12.95 -1.33 14.71
N MET A 91 -12.56 -1.99 15.82
CA MET A 91 -12.81 -1.50 17.17
C MET A 91 -11.95 -0.29 17.53
N LYS A 92 -10.77 -0.17 16.91
CA LYS A 92 -9.87 0.98 17.05
C LYS A 92 -10.17 2.11 16.06
N GLY A 93 -11.08 1.89 15.11
CA GLY A 93 -11.42 2.88 14.10
C GLY A 93 -10.44 2.99 12.94
N GLU A 94 -9.60 1.97 12.68
CA GLU A 94 -8.59 2.01 11.60
C GLU A 94 -9.22 2.18 10.19
N HIS A 95 -10.47 1.75 10.02
CA HIS A 95 -11.26 2.00 8.81
C HIS A 95 -11.63 3.49 8.60
N MET A 96 -11.42 4.34 9.60
CA MET A 96 -11.58 5.78 9.52
C MET A 96 -10.25 6.51 9.31
N ASP A 97 -9.13 5.80 9.21
CA ASP A 97 -7.85 6.44 8.93
C ASP A 97 -7.82 6.99 7.52
N LYS A 98 -7.27 8.21 7.37
CA LYS A 98 -7.26 8.95 6.09
C LYS A 98 -6.67 8.14 4.93
N GLU A 99 -5.69 7.27 5.22
CA GLU A 99 -5.08 6.38 4.24
C GLU A 99 -6.10 5.36 3.70
N PHE A 100 -6.91 4.74 4.55
CA PHE A 100 -7.96 3.83 4.13
C PHE A 100 -9.14 4.57 3.50
N GLN A 101 -9.49 5.76 4.00
CA GLN A 101 -10.54 6.59 3.40
C GLN A 101 -10.23 6.98 1.95
N ALA A 102 -8.95 7.24 1.65
CA ALA A 102 -8.51 7.54 0.30
C ALA A 102 -8.71 6.35 -0.66
N LEU A 103 -8.61 5.12 -0.16
CA LEU A 103 -8.90 3.89 -0.92
C LEU A 103 -10.40 3.66 -1.05
N ASN A 104 -11.12 3.71 0.07
CA ASN A 104 -12.55 3.48 0.12
C ASN A 104 -13.28 4.63 0.86
N PRO A 105 -13.91 5.55 0.10
CA PRO A 105 -14.70 6.64 0.66
C PRO A 105 -15.91 6.19 1.50
N ARG A 106 -16.32 4.92 1.41
CA ARG A 106 -17.40 4.34 2.23
C ARG A 106 -16.91 3.85 3.59
N HIS A 107 -15.60 3.82 3.84
CA HIS A 107 -15.00 3.38 5.12
C HIS A 107 -15.43 1.96 5.54
N CYS A 108 -15.70 1.09 4.55
CA CYS A 108 -16.25 -0.23 4.79
C CYS A 108 -15.25 -1.33 4.40
N VAL A 109 -15.30 -2.44 5.14
CA VAL A 109 -14.56 -3.67 4.81
C VAL A 109 -15.55 -4.73 4.32
N PRO A 110 -15.18 -5.58 3.35
CA PRO A 110 -13.87 -5.70 2.70
C PRO A 110 -13.63 -4.66 1.59
N THR A 111 -12.35 -4.32 1.37
CA THR A 111 -11.86 -3.54 0.22
C THR A 111 -10.66 -4.28 -0.39
N VAL A 112 -10.62 -4.40 -1.70
CA VAL A 112 -9.52 -5.05 -2.45
C VAL A 112 -8.80 -4.01 -3.30
N VAL A 113 -7.48 -4.12 -3.34
CA VAL A 113 -6.61 -3.39 -4.26
C VAL A 113 -5.87 -4.41 -5.12
N ASP A 114 -6.09 -4.35 -6.42
CA ASP A 114 -5.46 -5.21 -7.41
C ASP A 114 -4.84 -4.34 -8.52
N GLY A 115 -3.53 -4.10 -8.43
CA GLY A 115 -2.84 -3.10 -9.24
C GLY A 115 -3.46 -1.71 -9.05
N ASP A 116 -3.95 -1.13 -10.15
CA ASP A 116 -4.59 0.19 -10.17
C ASP A 116 -6.09 0.15 -9.82
N LEU A 117 -6.67 -1.05 -9.69
CA LEU A 117 -8.08 -1.24 -9.42
C LEU A 117 -8.35 -1.31 -7.91
N VAL A 118 -9.18 -0.39 -7.42
CA VAL A 118 -9.70 -0.42 -6.05
C VAL A 118 -11.17 -0.77 -6.07
N LEU A 119 -11.54 -1.86 -5.40
CA LEU A 119 -12.92 -2.35 -5.33
C LEU A 119 -13.37 -2.49 -3.89
N TRP A 120 -14.56 -1.97 -3.60
CA TRP A 120 -15.29 -2.19 -2.36
C TRP A 120 -16.68 -2.76 -2.70
N GLU A 121 -17.37 -3.32 -1.69
CA GLU A 121 -18.53 -4.22 -1.80
C GLU A 121 -18.16 -5.69 -1.98
N SER A 122 -18.47 -6.51 -0.97
CA SER A 122 -18.07 -7.92 -0.90
C SER A 122 -18.58 -8.74 -2.10
N ARG A 123 -19.83 -8.53 -2.53
CA ARG A 123 -20.40 -9.25 -3.67
C ARG A 123 -19.73 -8.86 -4.99
N ALA A 124 -19.39 -7.59 -5.18
CA ALA A 124 -18.71 -7.14 -6.39
C ALA A 124 -17.29 -7.72 -6.44
N ILE A 125 -16.58 -7.69 -5.32
CA ILE A 125 -15.24 -8.28 -5.16
C ILE A 125 -15.26 -9.79 -5.46
N MET A 126 -16.20 -10.54 -4.89
CA MET A 126 -16.28 -11.99 -5.14
C MET A 126 -16.53 -12.32 -6.62
N GLN A 127 -17.37 -11.52 -7.30
CA GLN A 127 -17.62 -11.68 -8.73
C GLN A 127 -16.38 -11.34 -9.57
N TYR A 128 -15.67 -10.28 -9.20
CA TYR A 128 -14.40 -9.90 -9.84
C TYR A 128 -13.38 -11.03 -9.74
N ILE A 129 -13.14 -11.55 -8.53
CA ILE A 129 -12.16 -12.61 -8.30
C ILE A 129 -12.52 -13.87 -9.08
N ALA A 130 -13.79 -14.26 -9.06
CA ALA A 130 -14.25 -15.44 -9.77
C ALA A 130 -14.07 -15.31 -11.29
N ASN A 131 -14.37 -14.14 -11.87
CA ASN A 131 -14.18 -13.91 -13.30
C ASN A 131 -12.71 -13.80 -13.69
N GLN A 132 -11.90 -13.08 -12.91
CA GLN A 132 -10.53 -12.75 -13.27
C GLN A 132 -9.54 -13.91 -13.04
N TYR A 133 -9.74 -14.69 -11.98
CA TYR A 133 -8.76 -15.69 -11.55
C TYR A 133 -9.28 -17.12 -11.53
N ALA A 134 -10.60 -17.32 -11.66
CA ALA A 134 -11.22 -18.64 -11.66
C ALA A 134 -12.10 -18.85 -12.90
N GLU A 135 -11.63 -18.36 -14.06
CA GLU A 135 -12.33 -18.51 -15.33
C GLU A 135 -12.64 -20.00 -15.59
N ASN A 136 -13.90 -20.32 -15.93
CA ASN A 136 -14.45 -21.68 -16.09
C ASN A 136 -14.60 -22.52 -14.79
N SER A 137 -14.48 -21.90 -13.62
CA SER A 137 -14.84 -22.55 -12.36
C SER A 137 -16.36 -22.65 -12.17
N SER A 138 -16.81 -23.69 -11.47
CA SER A 138 -18.21 -23.81 -11.01
C SER A 138 -18.60 -22.76 -9.97
N LEU A 139 -17.62 -22.00 -9.46
CA LEU A 139 -17.82 -20.96 -8.45
C LEU A 139 -18.75 -19.83 -8.91
N TYR A 140 -18.70 -19.48 -10.20
CA TYR A 140 -19.50 -18.38 -10.73
C TYR A 140 -19.84 -18.62 -12.23
N PRO A 141 -21.05 -19.12 -12.53
CA PRO A 141 -21.45 -19.49 -13.88
C PRO A 141 -21.51 -18.30 -14.87
N VAL A 142 -21.05 -18.54 -16.10
CA VAL A 142 -21.10 -17.55 -17.19
C VAL A 142 -22.52 -17.37 -17.75
N GLU A 143 -23.33 -18.42 -17.75
CA GLU A 143 -24.71 -18.35 -18.24
C GLU A 143 -25.59 -17.56 -17.26
N ALA A 144 -26.32 -16.56 -17.77
CA ALA A 144 -27.02 -15.58 -16.94
C ALA A 144 -28.13 -16.19 -16.09
N LYS A 145 -28.88 -17.15 -16.62
CA LYS A 145 -29.99 -17.82 -15.92
C LYS A 145 -29.51 -18.73 -14.80
N THR A 146 -28.35 -19.37 -14.96
CA THR A 146 -27.71 -20.22 -13.94
C THR A 146 -27.13 -19.38 -12.81
N ARG A 147 -26.79 -18.13 -13.11
CA ARG A 147 -26.20 -17.17 -12.17
C ARG A 147 -27.23 -16.37 -11.36
N ALA A 148 -28.40 -16.10 -11.95
CA ALA A 148 -29.49 -15.32 -11.37
C ALA A 148 -30.27 -16.12 -10.31
#